data_AF-A0A439IEE4-F1
#
_entry.id   AF-A0A439IEE4-F1
#
_cell.length_a   1.000
_cell.length_b   1.000
_cell.length_c   1.000
_cell.angle_alpha   90.00
_cell.angle_beta   90.00
_cell.angle_gamma   90.00
#
_symmetry.space_group_name_H-M   'P 1'
#
loop_
_entity.id
_entity.type
_entity.pdbx_description
1 polymer ?
#
loop_
_entity_poly.entity_id
_entity_poly.type
_entity_poly.pdbx_seq_one_letter_code
_entity_poly.pdbx_strand_id
1 'polypeptide(L)'
;MSIPDGERAAKIPLEPGYYWAKWRIAAEGTIDGDELTPCDNWEIVQVMGNDPDWETHPADDKALFVFVCGVGEAQWRDSFVWGDFVAPLDN
;
A
#
# COMPACT_ATOMS: atom_id res chain seq x y z
N MET A 1 0.71 -21.38 10.63
CA MET A 1 1.51 -20.47 9.79
C MET A 1 1.56 -19.16 10.56
N SER A 2 2.65 -18.92 11.29
CA SER A 2 2.71 -17.86 12.30
C SER A 2 3.12 -16.55 11.64
N ILE A 3 2.29 -15.51 11.77
CA ILE A 3 2.73 -14.13 11.58
C ILE A 3 3.62 -13.81 12.78
N PRO A 4 4.91 -13.48 12.60
CA PRO A 4 5.80 -13.26 13.72
C PRO A 4 5.43 -11.98 14.46
N ASP A 5 5.21 -12.16 15.77
CA ASP A 5 5.18 -11.12 16.79
C ASP A 5 6.47 -10.30 16.69
N GLY A 6 6.34 -9.05 16.25
CA GLY A 6 7.45 -8.16 16.03
C GLY A 6 6.91 -6.87 15.45
N GLU A 7 6.73 -5.89 16.32
CA GLU A 7 6.51 -4.49 16.04
C GLU A 7 7.73 -3.86 15.30
N ARG A 8 8.21 -4.52 14.24
CA ARG A 8 8.99 -3.84 13.22
C ARG A 8 8.00 -2.87 12.61
N ALA A 9 8.15 -1.58 12.93
CA ALA A 9 7.46 -0.52 12.20
C ALA A 9 7.66 -0.80 10.72
N ALA A 10 6.65 -1.36 10.07
CA ALA A 10 6.73 -1.70 8.67
C ALA A 10 6.86 -0.37 7.96
N LYS A 11 8.03 -0.17 7.34
CA LYS A 11 8.35 1.09 6.72
C LYS A 11 7.45 1.23 5.51
N ILE A 12 6.84 2.40 5.39
CA ILE A 12 6.11 2.81 4.19
C ILE A 12 6.97 2.44 2.97
N PRO A 13 6.44 1.66 2.00
CA PRO A 13 7.19 1.24 0.83
C PRO A 13 7.75 2.44 0.07
N LEU A 14 9.04 2.39 -0.24
CA LEU A 14 9.76 3.41 -1.01
C LEU A 14 10.09 2.95 -2.44
N GLU A 15 9.64 1.76 -2.81
CA GLU A 15 9.86 1.19 -4.13
C GLU A 15 8.60 0.43 -4.60
N PRO A 16 8.30 0.42 -5.91
CA PRO A 16 7.23 -0.37 -6.48
C PRO A 16 7.40 -1.87 -6.24
N GLY A 17 6.30 -2.58 -6.07
CA GLY A 17 6.30 -4.02 -5.80
C GLY A 17 5.02 -4.50 -5.15
N TYR A 18 5.00 -5.77 -4.80
CA TYR A 18 3.90 -6.40 -4.06
C TYR A 18 4.27 -6.46 -2.57
N TYR A 19 3.33 -6.05 -1.72
CA TYR A 19 3.53 -5.97 -0.28
C TYR A 19 2.30 -6.50 0.45
N TRP A 20 2.50 -7.09 1.62
CA TRP A 20 1.41 -7.28 2.55
C TRP A 20 1.00 -5.93 3.14
N ALA A 21 -0.30 -5.66 3.22
CA ALA A 21 -0.84 -4.46 3.85
C ALA A 21 -2.20 -4.72 4.49
N LYS A 22 -2.56 -3.88 5.46
CA LYS A 22 -3.94 -3.72 5.96
C LYS A 22 -4.42 -2.33 5.61
N TRP A 23 -5.52 -2.23 4.87
CA TRP A 23 -6.07 -0.96 4.44
C TRP A 23 -6.89 -0.31 5.56
N ARG A 24 -6.49 0.87 6.02
CA ARG A 24 -7.08 1.51 7.21
C ARG A 24 -7.99 2.67 6.87
N ILE A 25 -7.65 3.44 5.85
CA ILE A 25 -8.35 4.67 5.48
C ILE A 25 -8.51 4.66 3.96
N ALA A 26 -9.72 4.79 3.46
CA ALA A 26 -9.92 4.97 2.02
C ALA A 26 -9.55 6.40 1.59
N ALA A 27 -8.95 6.56 0.42
CA ALA A 27 -8.72 7.86 -0.18
C ALA A 27 -10.05 8.59 -0.41
N GLU A 28 -10.05 9.92 -0.34
CA GLU A 28 -11.25 10.71 -0.54
C GLU A 28 -11.91 10.41 -1.89
N GLY A 29 -13.24 10.18 -1.87
CA GLY A 29 -14.01 9.85 -3.06
C GLY A 29 -14.01 8.37 -3.45
N THR A 30 -13.29 7.51 -2.70
CA THR A 30 -13.34 6.06 -2.93
C THR A 30 -14.76 5.52 -2.72
N ILE A 31 -15.31 4.90 -3.75
CA ILE A 31 -16.64 4.27 -3.69
C ILE A 31 -16.63 3.17 -2.62
N ASP A 32 -17.65 3.17 -1.76
CA ASP A 32 -17.81 2.24 -0.64
C ASP A 32 -16.61 2.20 0.34
N GLY A 33 -15.80 3.27 0.39
CA GLY A 33 -14.59 3.35 1.21
C GLY A 33 -14.85 3.11 2.71
N ASP A 34 -15.97 3.60 3.25
CA ASP A 34 -16.37 3.40 4.65
C ASP A 34 -16.82 1.96 4.96
N GLU A 35 -17.22 1.19 3.93
CA GLU A 35 -17.59 -0.22 4.07
C GLU A 35 -16.37 -1.14 3.92
N LEU A 36 -15.41 -0.72 3.09
CA LEU A 36 -14.17 -1.45 2.82
C LEU A 36 -13.07 -1.16 3.84
N THR A 37 -13.13 -0.03 4.56
CA THR A 37 -12.12 0.38 5.53
C THR A 37 -12.72 0.78 6.89
N PRO A 38 -12.02 0.50 8.00
CA PRO A 38 -10.76 -0.21 8.10
C PRO A 38 -10.93 -1.72 7.88
N CYS A 39 -10.08 -2.31 7.05
CA CYS A 39 -9.94 -3.74 6.91
C CYS A 39 -8.87 -4.26 7.87
N ASP A 40 -9.21 -5.26 8.71
CA ASP A 40 -8.26 -5.89 9.64
C ASP A 40 -7.51 -7.09 9.04
N ASN A 41 -7.85 -7.48 7.81
CA ASN A 41 -7.20 -8.56 7.10
C ASN A 41 -5.89 -8.08 6.44
N TRP A 42 -4.92 -8.99 6.37
CA TRP A 42 -3.73 -8.80 5.56
C TRP A 42 -4.04 -9.19 4.11
N GLU A 43 -3.76 -8.28 3.18
CA GLU A 43 -3.96 -8.49 1.76
C GLU A 43 -2.68 -8.10 1.01
N ILE A 44 -2.43 -8.75 -0.14
CA ILE A 44 -1.34 -8.36 -1.03
C ILE A 44 -1.84 -7.19 -1.87
N VAL A 45 -1.17 -6.06 -1.73
CA VAL A 45 -1.42 -4.86 -2.52
C VAL A 45 -0.23 -4.58 -3.43
N GLN A 46 -0.47 -3.87 -4.52
CA GLN A 46 0.55 -3.50 -5.48
C GLN A 46 0.91 -2.01 -5.31
N VAL A 47 2.18 -1.71 -5.08
CA VAL A 47 2.71 -0.34 -5.04
C VAL A 47 3.31 -0.03 -6.40
N MET A 48 2.97 1.13 -6.96
CA MET A 48 3.39 1.58 -8.30
C MET A 48 3.83 3.04 -8.28
N GLY A 49 4.68 3.42 -9.25
CA GLY A 49 5.06 4.81 -9.48
C GLY A 49 3.86 5.63 -9.98
N ASN A 50 3.61 6.76 -9.34
CA ASN A 50 2.60 7.74 -9.75
C ASN A 50 3.23 8.95 -10.44
N ASP A 51 4.36 9.43 -9.92
CA ASP A 51 5.10 10.57 -10.48
C ASP A 51 6.20 10.08 -11.45
N PRO A 52 6.45 10.73 -12.61
CA PRO A 52 7.54 10.34 -13.52
C PRO A 52 8.94 10.35 -12.87
N ASP A 53 9.15 11.21 -11.86
CA ASP A 53 10.42 11.39 -11.15
C ASP A 53 10.43 10.69 -9.78
N TRP A 54 9.51 9.74 -9.55
CA TRP A 54 9.37 9.03 -8.27
C TRP A 54 10.68 8.41 -7.77
N GLU A 55 11.56 7.94 -8.66
CA GLU A 55 12.86 7.33 -8.32
C GLU A 55 13.80 8.32 -7.63
N THR A 56 13.68 9.61 -7.93
CA THR A 56 14.50 10.68 -7.34
C THR A 56 14.01 11.05 -5.94
N HIS A 57 12.69 11.00 -5.73
CA HIS A 57 12.04 11.40 -4.48
C HIS A 57 11.00 10.37 -4.00
N PRO A 58 11.39 9.11 -3.73
CA PRO A 58 10.43 8.02 -3.46
C PRO A 58 9.64 8.19 -2.16
N ALA A 59 10.15 9.02 -1.24
CA ALA A 59 9.48 9.32 0.01
C ALA A 59 8.36 10.36 -0.13
N ASP A 60 8.26 11.08 -1.26
CA ASP A 60 7.20 12.08 -1.46
C ASP A 60 5.83 11.40 -1.52
N ASP A 61 4.84 11.95 -0.83
CA ASP A 61 3.53 11.32 -0.65
C ASP A 61 2.88 10.87 -1.97
N LYS A 62 3.11 11.64 -3.04
CA LYS A 62 2.57 11.40 -4.39
C LYS A 62 3.52 10.69 -5.35
N ALA A 63 4.72 10.32 -4.90
CA ALA A 63 5.68 9.59 -5.74
C ALA A 63 5.16 8.20 -6.09
N LEU A 64 4.57 7.50 -5.11
CA LEU A 64 4.04 6.15 -5.26
C LEU A 64 2.57 6.08 -4.78
N PHE A 65 1.79 5.21 -5.43
CA PHE A 65 0.42 4.90 -5.04
C PHE A 65 0.22 3.40 -4.88
N VAL A 66 -0.89 3.03 -4.26
CA VAL A 66 -1.27 1.65 -3.96
C VAL A 66 -2.50 1.29 -4.78
N PHE A 67 -2.41 0.20 -5.53
CA PHE A 67 -3.53 -0.43 -6.19
C PHE A 67 -4.11 -1.53 -5.28
N VAL A 68 -5.37 -1.35 -4.89
CA VAL A 68 -6.14 -2.32 -4.11
C VAL A 68 -7.12 -3.01 -5.06
N CYS A 69 -7.15 -4.34 -5.04
CA CYS A 69 -8.02 -5.10 -5.95
C CYS A 69 -9.49 -4.75 -5.71
N GLY A 70 -10.22 -4.42 -6.78
CA GLY A 70 -11.63 -4.04 -6.70
C GLY A 70 -11.90 -2.57 -6.37
N VAL A 71 -10.86 -1.77 -6.13
CA VAL A 71 -10.97 -0.33 -5.86
C VAL A 71 -10.50 0.44 -7.09
N GLY A 72 -11.34 1.34 -7.61
CA GLY A 72 -11.02 2.12 -8.81
C GLY A 72 -10.06 3.28 -8.52
N GLU A 73 -10.16 3.84 -7.33
CA GLU A 73 -9.38 4.98 -6.87
C GLU A 73 -8.00 4.56 -6.39
N ALA A 74 -6.99 5.33 -6.79
CA ALA A 74 -5.64 5.19 -6.27
C ALA A 74 -5.62 5.45 -4.76
N GLN A 75 -5.00 4.55 -4.01
CA GLN A 75 -4.87 4.67 -2.57
C GLN A 75 -3.46 5.17 -2.19
N TRP A 76 -3.34 5.85 -1.06
CA TRP A 76 -2.09 6.48 -0.63
C TRP A 76 -1.36 5.63 0.41
N ARG A 77 -0.03 5.64 0.40
CA ARG A 77 0.73 4.68 1.20
C ARG A 77 0.58 4.86 2.71
N ASP A 78 0.32 6.08 3.16
CA ASP A 78 0.05 6.43 4.55
C ASP A 78 -1.28 5.86 5.07
N SER A 79 -2.17 5.45 4.17
CA SER A 79 -3.48 4.89 4.50
C SER A 79 -3.45 3.40 4.89
N PHE A 80 -2.26 2.79 4.96
CA PHE A 80 -2.07 1.36 5.20
C PHE A 80 -1.16 1.10 6.40
N VAL A 81 -1.43 -0.02 7.07
CA VAL A 81 -0.42 -0.69 7.91
C VAL A 81 0.31 -1.67 7.02
N TRP A 82 1.61 -1.48 6.87
CA TRP A 82 2.43 -2.31 5.99
C TRP A 82 2.90 -3.58 6.68
N GLY A 83 3.20 -4.59 5.86
CA GLY A 83 3.84 -5.84 6.25
C GLY A 83 5.08 -6.07 5.39
N ASP A 84 5.46 -7.34 5.22
CA ASP A 84 6.65 -7.69 4.45
C ASP A 84 6.47 -7.50 2.94
N PHE A 85 7.59 -7.22 2.26
CA PHE A 85 7.70 -7.29 0.81
C PHE A 85 7.47 -8.72 0.32
N VAL A 86 6.73 -8.85 -0.77
CA VAL A 86 6.33 -10.13 -1.37
C VAL A 86 7.12 -10.40 -2.65
N ALA A 87 7.12 -9.47 -3.60
CA ALA A 87 7.75 -9.65 -4.92
C ALA A 87 7.96 -8.32 -5.66
N PRO A 88 8.95 -8.21 -6.56
CA PRO A 88 9.11 -7.04 -7.43
C PRO A 88 8.01 -6.98 -8.50
N LEU A 89 7.85 -5.81 -9.15
CA LEU A 89 6.92 -5.65 -10.29
C LEU A 89 7.41 -6.33 -11.57
N ASP A 90 8.73 -6.32 -11.78
CA ASP A 90 9.39 -6.95 -12.92
C ASP A 90 10.17 -8.18 -12.45
N ASN A 91 10.23 -9.21 -13.32
CA ASN A 91 10.86 -10.50 -13.04
C ASN A 91 12.22 -10.64 -13.73
#